data_AF-A0A6J6N072-F1
#
_entry.id   AF-A0A6J6N072-F1
#
_cell.length_a   1.000
_cell.length_b   1.000
_cell.length_c   1.000
_cell.angle_alpha   90.00
_cell.angle_beta   90.00
_cell.angle_gamma   90.00
#
_symmetry.space_group_name_H-M   'P 1'
#
loop_
_entity.id
_entity.type
_entity.pdbx_description
1 polymer ?
#
loop_
_entity_poly.entity_id
_entity_poly.type
_entity_poly.pdbx_seq_one_letter_code
_entity_poly.pdbx_strand_id
1 'polypeptide(L)'
;MSLKARFLALAWQLRVAVMVIFAEALATSGVALYFLFGLVTDAKLVGALIALCAITAGTAAYLFFVSRQLVFRKRWARTAAIFWQLIQIAIAWNSFTGEITGYYFGGWLLSTAFIGLYFLLNKAVAEQTTEEIDRD
;
A
#
# COMPACT_ATOMS: atom_id res chain seq x y z
N MET A 1 14.36 -19.94 -7.76
CA MET A 1 13.79 -19.87 -6.38
C MET A 1 12.35 -19.39 -6.45
N SER A 2 11.38 -20.14 -5.92
CA SER A 2 9.96 -19.78 -5.95
C SER A 2 9.65 -18.54 -5.09
N LEU A 3 8.52 -17.87 -5.35
CA LEU A 3 8.11 -16.66 -4.61
C LEU A 3 7.94 -16.95 -3.11
N LYS A 4 7.35 -18.10 -2.76
CA LYS A 4 7.21 -18.58 -1.38
C LYS A 4 8.58 -18.75 -0.69
N ALA A 5 9.54 -19.38 -1.37
CA ALA A 5 10.88 -19.58 -0.82
C ALA A 5 11.59 -18.25 -0.59
N ARG A 6 11.48 -17.30 -1.53
CA ARG A 6 12.03 -15.94 -1.38
C ARG A 6 11.44 -15.22 -0.18
N PHE A 7 10.13 -15.26 -0.02
CA PHE A 7 9.43 -14.64 1.13
C PHE A 7 9.90 -15.22 2.47
N LEU A 8 10.02 -16.55 2.56
CA LEU A 8 10.51 -17.23 3.75
C LEU A 8 12.02 -17.03 4.01
N ALA A 9 12.76 -16.47 3.07
CA ALA A 9 14.16 -16.11 3.25
C ALA A 9 14.37 -14.63 3.66
N LEU A 10 13.31 -13.82 3.72
CA LEU A 10 13.38 -12.42 4.16
C LEU A 10 13.61 -12.32 5.66
N ALA A 11 14.21 -11.22 6.13
CA ALA A 11 14.14 -10.87 7.55
C ALA A 11 12.67 -10.72 7.96
N TRP A 12 12.36 -11.04 9.22
CA TRP A 12 10.97 -11.00 9.69
C TRP A 12 10.37 -9.59 9.56
N GLN A 13 11.18 -8.52 9.76
CA GLN A 13 10.79 -7.13 9.57
C GLN A 13 10.31 -6.86 8.13
N LEU A 14 11.05 -7.37 7.14
CA LEU A 14 10.69 -7.22 5.74
C LEU A 14 9.46 -8.06 5.37
N ARG A 15 9.26 -9.22 6.02
CA ARG A 15 8.01 -9.99 5.86
C ARG A 15 6.82 -9.19 6.36
N VAL A 16 6.93 -8.58 7.53
CA VAL A 16 5.87 -7.74 8.08
C VAL A 16 5.58 -6.56 7.15
N ALA A 17 6.60 -5.85 6.68
CA ALA A 17 6.41 -4.78 5.70
C ALA A 17 5.66 -5.28 4.44
N VAL A 18 6.08 -6.40 3.85
CA VAL A 18 5.42 -7.00 2.68
C VAL A 18 3.94 -7.31 2.98
N MET A 19 3.66 -7.91 4.14
CA MET A 19 2.30 -8.26 4.55
C MET A 19 1.42 -7.02 4.76
N VAL A 20 1.96 -5.95 5.34
CA VAL A 20 1.24 -4.67 5.52
C VAL A 20 0.87 -4.08 4.16
N ILE A 21 1.83 -3.93 3.24
CA ILE A 21 1.55 -3.40 1.89
C ILE A 21 0.57 -4.31 1.12
N PHE A 22 0.67 -5.63 1.31
CA PHE A 22 -0.26 -6.58 0.69
C PHE A 22 -1.68 -6.44 1.25
N ALA A 23 -1.83 -6.27 2.56
CA ALA A 23 -3.12 -6.04 3.20
C ALA A 23 -3.74 -4.70 2.75
N GLU A 24 -2.92 -3.66 2.59
CA GLU A 24 -3.34 -2.37 2.03
C GLU A 24 -3.79 -2.51 0.57
N ALA A 25 -3.12 -3.35 -0.24
CA ALA A 25 -3.56 -3.67 -1.59
C ALA A 25 -4.94 -4.33 -1.61
N LEU A 26 -5.18 -5.31 -0.73
CA LEU A 26 -6.47 -5.98 -0.59
C LEU A 26 -7.58 -5.02 -0.15
N ALA A 27 -7.31 -4.17 0.86
CA ALA A 27 -8.26 -3.16 1.31
C ALA A 27 -8.62 -2.18 0.18
N THR A 28 -7.61 -1.71 -0.56
CA THR A 28 -7.80 -0.81 -1.71
C THR A 28 -8.59 -1.50 -2.83
N SER A 29 -8.38 -2.79 -3.09
CA SER A 29 -9.21 -3.57 -4.01
C SER A 29 -10.67 -3.65 -3.54
N GLY A 30 -10.92 -3.81 -2.24
CA GLY A 30 -12.27 -3.77 -1.69
C GLY A 30 -12.97 -2.43 -1.98
N VAL A 31 -12.26 -1.31 -1.79
CA VAL A 31 -12.77 0.04 -2.14
C VAL A 31 -13.02 0.18 -3.64
N ALA A 32 -12.12 -0.33 -4.49
CA ALA A 32 -12.31 -0.30 -5.94
C ALA A 32 -13.54 -1.10 -6.37
N LEU A 33 -13.76 -2.29 -5.79
CA LEU A 33 -14.94 -3.12 -6.05
C LEU A 33 -16.23 -2.42 -5.58
N TYR A 34 -16.20 -1.72 -4.45
CA TYR A 34 -17.32 -0.92 -3.97
C TYR A 34 -17.70 0.18 -4.98
N PHE A 35 -16.73 0.93 -5.51
CA PHE A 35 -17.01 1.94 -6.53
C PHE A 35 -17.47 1.35 -7.86
N LEU A 36 -16.90 0.21 -8.28
CA LEU A 36 -17.36 -0.50 -9.47
C LEU A 36 -18.80 -0.97 -9.33
N PHE A 37 -19.18 -1.49 -8.17
CA PHE A 37 -20.56 -1.85 -7.89
C PHE A 37 -21.48 -0.62 -7.96
N GLY A 38 -21.10 0.48 -7.31
CA GLY A 38 -21.85 1.73 -7.36
C GLY A 38 -21.99 2.31 -8.77
N LEU A 39 -20.98 2.14 -9.62
CA LEU A 39 -21.01 2.54 -11.04
C LEU A 39 -22.08 1.77 -11.82
N VAL A 40 -22.32 0.50 -11.49
CA VAL A 40 -23.31 -0.35 -12.18
C VAL A 40 -24.72 -0.14 -11.63
N THR A 41 -24.86 0.18 -10.33
CA THR A 41 -26.18 0.20 -9.67
C THR A 41 -26.82 1.58 -9.55
N ASP A 42 -26.07 2.65 -9.27
CA ASP A 42 -26.64 3.96 -8.88
C ASP A 42 -25.76 5.15 -9.29
N ALA A 43 -25.20 5.13 -10.50
CA ALA A 43 -24.25 6.14 -10.94
C ALA A 43 -24.91 7.48 -11.28
N LYS A 44 -25.02 8.38 -10.29
CA LYS A 44 -25.52 9.76 -10.48
C LYS A 44 -24.55 10.65 -11.29
N LEU A 45 -23.24 10.47 -11.07
CA LEU A 45 -22.17 11.21 -11.75
C LEU A 45 -21.17 10.22 -12.34
N VAL A 46 -21.53 9.66 -13.49
CA VAL A 46 -20.80 8.57 -14.16
C VAL A 46 -19.32 8.91 -14.37
N GLY A 47 -19.00 10.12 -14.85
CA GLY A 47 -17.61 10.52 -15.11
C GLY A 47 -16.73 10.52 -13.86
N ALA A 48 -17.24 11.04 -12.74
CA ALA A 48 -16.52 11.05 -11.47
C ALA A 48 -16.33 9.63 -10.90
N LEU A 49 -17.36 8.79 -10.98
CA LEU A 49 -17.28 7.39 -10.54
C LEU A 49 -16.29 6.58 -11.39
N ILE A 50 -16.23 6.79 -12.70
CA ILE A 50 -15.23 6.15 -13.57
C ILE A 50 -13.82 6.56 -13.15
N ALA A 51 -13.59 7.85 -12.89
CA ALA A 51 -12.29 8.34 -12.42
C ALA A 51 -11.89 7.72 -11.08
N LEU A 52 -12.84 7.62 -10.13
CA LEU A 52 -12.63 6.95 -8.84
C LEU A 52 -12.32 5.46 -9.01
N CYS A 53 -13.03 4.75 -9.88
CA CYS A 53 -12.73 3.34 -10.18
C CYS A 53 -11.33 3.19 -10.77
N ALA A 54 -10.97 4.03 -11.75
CA ALA A 54 -9.68 3.97 -12.40
C ALA A 54 -8.51 4.24 -11.43
N ILE A 55 -8.62 5.29 -10.60
CA ILE A 55 -7.54 5.62 -9.67
C ILE A 55 -7.42 4.57 -8.56
N THR A 56 -8.53 4.10 -7.98
CA THR A 56 -8.49 3.10 -6.90
C THR A 56 -8.03 1.72 -7.39
N ALA A 57 -8.49 1.28 -8.56
CA ALA A 57 -8.02 0.04 -9.18
C ALA A 57 -6.54 0.13 -9.57
N GLY A 58 -6.12 1.27 -10.13
CA GLY A 58 -4.73 1.55 -10.46
C GLY A 58 -3.83 1.54 -9.22
N THR A 59 -4.27 2.15 -8.13
CA THR A 59 -3.58 2.13 -6.83
C THR A 59 -3.48 0.70 -6.29
N ALA A 60 -4.56 -0.09 -6.33
CA ALA A 60 -4.50 -1.48 -5.88
C ALA A 60 -3.50 -2.31 -6.69
N ALA A 61 -3.51 -2.17 -8.03
CA ALA A 61 -2.55 -2.84 -8.90
C ALA A 61 -1.10 -2.41 -8.61
N TYR A 62 -0.88 -1.12 -8.38
CA TYR A 62 0.40 -0.58 -7.94
C TYR A 62 0.87 -1.21 -6.62
N LEU A 63 0.00 -1.33 -5.62
CA LEU A 63 0.37 -1.90 -4.32
C LEU A 63 0.68 -3.40 -4.40
N PHE A 64 -0.07 -4.17 -5.20
CA PHE A 64 0.28 -5.56 -5.47
C PHE A 64 1.64 -5.68 -6.14
N PHE A 65 1.93 -4.80 -7.10
CA PHE A 65 3.22 -4.78 -7.78
C PHE A 65 4.35 -4.42 -6.81
N VAL A 66 4.18 -3.39 -5.98
CA VAL A 66 5.17 -2.98 -4.97
C VAL A 66 5.40 -4.09 -3.94
N SER A 67 4.33 -4.66 -3.36
CA SER A 67 4.42 -5.76 -2.39
C SER A 67 5.17 -6.96 -2.98
N ARG A 68 4.87 -7.33 -4.22
CA ARG A 68 5.60 -8.38 -4.93
C ARG A 68 7.08 -8.04 -5.05
N GLN A 69 7.42 -6.82 -5.44
CA GLN A 69 8.80 -6.39 -5.69
C GLN A 69 9.63 -6.21 -4.42
N LEU A 70 8.98 -5.96 -3.27
CA LEU A 70 9.61 -6.03 -1.95
C LEU A 70 10.09 -7.45 -1.61
N VAL A 71 9.40 -8.50 -2.07
CA VAL A 71 9.89 -9.90 -1.96
C VAL A 71 11.18 -10.13 -2.78
N PHE A 72 11.37 -9.35 -3.84
CA PHE A 72 12.61 -9.32 -4.61
C PHE A 72 13.67 -8.37 -4.03
N ARG A 73 13.40 -7.78 -2.86
CA ARG A 73 14.31 -6.86 -2.15
C ARG A 73 14.72 -5.65 -2.99
N LYS A 74 13.86 -5.19 -3.89
CA LYS A 74 14.20 -4.05 -4.76
C LYS A 74 14.16 -2.73 -3.98
N ARG A 75 15.22 -1.93 -4.10
CA ARG A 75 15.34 -0.60 -3.47
C ARG A 75 14.18 0.33 -3.86
N TRP A 76 13.84 0.36 -5.15
CA TRP A 76 12.76 1.21 -5.66
C TRP A 76 11.40 0.83 -5.07
N ALA A 77 11.17 -0.46 -4.78
CA ALA A 77 9.93 -0.92 -4.18
C ALA A 77 9.78 -0.43 -2.73
N ARG A 78 10.88 -0.28 -1.99
CA ARG A 78 10.88 0.34 -0.66
C ARG A 78 10.47 1.80 -0.73
N THR A 79 11.08 2.58 -1.63
CA THR A 79 10.74 4.01 -1.80
C THR A 79 9.29 4.19 -2.26
N ALA A 80 8.83 3.34 -3.18
CA ALA A 80 7.43 3.28 -3.62
C ALA A 80 6.46 3.01 -2.46
N ALA A 81 6.79 2.04 -1.60
CA ALA A 81 5.98 1.74 -0.42
C ALA A 81 5.96 2.90 0.58
N ILE A 82 7.10 3.57 0.82
CA ILE A 82 7.17 4.76 1.69
C ILE A 82 6.29 5.88 1.12
N PHE A 83 6.34 6.11 -0.19
CA PHE A 83 5.50 7.11 -0.86
C PHE A 83 4.01 6.83 -0.64
N TRP A 84 3.59 5.56 -0.76
CA TRP A 84 2.22 5.17 -0.45
C TRP A 84 1.82 5.51 1.00
N GLN A 85 2.69 5.28 1.97
CA GLN A 85 2.39 5.62 3.36
C GLN A 85 2.18 7.13 3.57
N LEU A 86 2.92 7.96 2.85
CA LEU A 86 2.74 9.42 2.89
C LEU A 86 1.39 9.83 2.27
N ILE A 87 1.00 9.22 1.14
CA ILE A 87 -0.34 9.42 0.57
C ILE A 87 -1.41 9.03 1.58
N GLN A 88 -1.24 7.89 2.25
CA GLN A 88 -2.21 7.37 3.19
C GLN A 88 -2.43 8.32 4.37
N ILE A 89 -1.35 8.91 4.90
CA ILE A 89 -1.44 9.94 5.94
C ILE A 89 -2.19 11.19 5.43
N ALA A 90 -1.92 11.63 4.20
CA ALA A 90 -2.62 12.77 3.59
C ALA A 90 -4.13 12.50 3.39
N ILE A 91 -4.49 11.27 2.99
CA ILE A 91 -5.90 10.85 2.88
C ILE A 91 -6.55 10.77 4.26
N ALA A 92 -5.85 10.21 5.25
CA ALA A 92 -6.36 10.07 6.61
C ALA A 92 -6.72 11.43 7.23
N TRP A 93 -5.93 12.47 6.96
CA TRP A 93 -6.21 13.83 7.43
C TRP A 93 -7.60 14.33 6.99
N ASN A 94 -7.97 14.07 5.74
CA ASN A 94 -9.29 14.43 5.21
C ASN A 94 -10.43 13.62 5.82
N SER A 95 -10.14 12.49 6.47
CA SER A 95 -11.17 11.67 7.14
C SER A 95 -11.59 12.22 8.50
N PHE A 96 -10.79 13.10 9.11
CA PHE A 96 -11.11 13.71 10.42
C PHE A 96 -11.94 14.99 10.32
N THR A 97 -12.09 15.57 9.14
CA THR A 97 -12.86 16.80 8.93
C THR A 97 -14.35 16.54 8.69
N GLY A 98 -14.79 15.27 8.68
CA GLY A 98 -16.16 14.85 8.37
C GLY A 98 -16.90 14.16 9.52
N GLU A 99 -17.77 13.21 9.18
CA GLU A 99 -18.59 12.44 10.11
C GLU A 99 -17.78 11.58 11.10
N ILE A 100 -18.40 11.20 12.22
CA ILE A 100 -17.82 10.31 13.25
C ILE A 100 -17.28 9.00 12.62
N THR A 101 -17.96 8.46 11.61
CA THR A 101 -17.52 7.27 10.88
C THR A 101 -16.15 7.47 10.21
N GLY A 102 -15.87 8.69 9.73
CA GLY A 102 -14.59 9.08 9.14
C GLY A 102 -13.41 8.97 10.12
N TYR A 103 -13.62 9.15 11.42
CA TYR A 103 -12.56 9.01 12.42
C TYR A 103 -12.03 7.58 12.51
N TYR A 104 -12.90 6.57 12.36
CA TYR A 104 -12.47 5.17 12.34
C TYR A 104 -11.61 4.87 11.11
N PHE A 105 -12.00 5.37 9.94
CA PHE A 105 -11.20 5.22 8.72
C PHE A 105 -9.87 5.99 8.81
N GLY A 106 -9.88 7.22 9.30
CA GLY A 106 -8.66 8.01 9.52
C GLY A 106 -7.70 7.33 10.49
N GLY A 107 -8.22 6.82 11.62
CA GLY A 107 -7.44 6.08 12.60
C GLY A 107 -6.84 4.79 12.04
N TRP A 108 -7.63 4.02 11.28
CA TRP A 108 -7.14 2.84 10.57
C TRP A 108 -6.02 3.17 9.58
N LEU A 109 -6.23 4.17 8.72
CA LEU A 109 -5.28 4.60 7.71
C LEU A 109 -3.95 5.07 8.33
N LEU A 110 -4.01 5.88 9.40
CA LEU A 110 -2.81 6.30 10.14
C LEU A 110 -2.10 5.11 10.78
N SER A 111 -2.85 4.18 11.36
CA SER A 111 -2.28 3.03 12.05
C SER A 111 -1.46 2.16 11.08
N THR A 112 -2.02 1.79 9.92
CA THR A 112 -1.25 1.00 8.96
C THR A 112 -0.10 1.81 8.37
N ALA A 113 -0.28 3.12 8.17
CA ALA A 113 0.77 3.97 7.64
C ALA A 113 2.00 4.08 8.55
N PHE A 114 1.79 4.26 9.85
CA PHE A 114 2.89 4.30 10.80
C PHE A 114 3.56 2.94 10.97
N ILE A 115 2.80 1.85 10.97
CA ILE A 115 3.36 0.50 10.99
C ILE A 115 4.22 0.26 9.74
N GLY A 116 3.69 0.59 8.55
CA GLY A 116 4.40 0.48 7.28
C GLY A 116 5.70 1.28 7.29
N LEU A 117 5.66 2.56 7.67
CA LEU A 117 6.84 3.42 7.76
C LEU A 117 7.87 2.88 8.76
N TYR A 118 7.44 2.45 9.95
CA TYR A 118 8.33 1.91 10.96
C TYR A 118 9.16 0.74 10.43
N PHE A 119 8.51 -0.22 9.74
CA PHE A 119 9.22 -1.37 9.18
C PHE A 119 10.03 -1.00 7.94
N LEU A 120 9.51 -0.16 7.04
CA LEU A 120 10.20 0.23 5.80
C LEU A 120 11.47 1.06 6.06
N LEU A 121 11.49 1.85 7.14
CA LEU A 121 12.64 2.65 7.54
C LEU A 121 13.59 1.91 8.49
N ASN A 122 13.24 0.70 8.94
CA ASN A 122 14.08 -0.10 9.81
C ASN A 122 15.39 -0.46 9.12
N LYS A 123 16.51 -0.36 9.85
CA LYS A 123 17.86 -0.67 9.35
C LYS A 123 17.93 -2.06 8.70
N ALA A 124 17.30 -3.08 9.29
CA ALA A 124 17.29 -4.44 8.76
C ALA A 124 16.62 -4.53 7.38
N VAL A 125 15.56 -3.75 7.15
CA VAL A 125 14.89 -3.66 5.84
C VAL A 125 15.74 -2.83 4.87
N ALA A 126 16.36 -1.76 5.37
CA ALA A 126 17.17 -0.88 4.57
C ALA A 126 18.39 -1.60 3.97
N GLU A 127 19.09 -2.38 4.78
CA GLU A 127 20.24 -3.20 4.34
C GLU A 127 19.82 -4.24 3.32
N GLN A 128 18.73 -4.98 3.58
CA GLN A 128 18.29 -6.04 2.67
C GLN A 128 17.85 -5.53 1.30
N THR A 129 17.43 -4.27 1.21
CA THR A 129 16.92 -3.66 -0.03
C THR A 129 17.92 -2.73 -0.71
N THR A 130 19.11 -2.55 -0.13
CA THR A 130 20.19 -1.80 -0.76
C THR A 130 20.85 -2.70 -1.79
N GLU A 131 20.94 -2.23 -3.04
CA GLU A 131 21.77 -2.91 -4.04
C GLU A 131 23.23 -2.72 -3.64
N GLU A 132 23.99 -3.82 -3.51
CA GLU A 132 25.44 -3.77 -3.43
C GLU A 132 25.92 -3.11 -4.72
N ILE A 133 26.33 -1.85 -4.64
CA ILE A 133 27.07 -1.20 -5.70
C ILE A 133 28.47 -1.77 -5.55
N ASP A 134 28.83 -2.73 -6.41
CA ASP A 134 30.23 -3.11 -6.62
C ASP A 134 30.97 -1.82 -6.95
N ARG A 135 31.70 -1.30 -5.96
CA ARG A 135 32.66 -0.23 -6.16
C ARG A 135 33.94 -0.92 -6.62
N ASP A 136 34.08 -1.03 -7.94
CA ASP A 136 35.37 -1.24 -8.59
C ASP A 136 36.35 -0.11 -8.21
#